data_AF-A0A0N0M1K4-F1
#
_entry.id   AF-A0A0N0M1K4-F1
#
_cell.length_a   1.000
_cell.length_b   1.000
_cell.length_c   1.000
_cell.angle_alpha   90.00
_cell.angle_beta   90.00
_cell.angle_gamma   90.00
#
_symmetry.space_group_name_H-M   'P 1'
#
loop_
_entity.id
_entity.type
_entity.pdbx_description
1 polymer ?
#
loop_
_entity_poly.entity_id
_entity_poly.type
_entity_poly.pdbx_seq_one_letter_code
_entity_poly.pdbx_strand_id
1 'polypeptide(L)'
;MGLNDGNNADGTVRRMRKIDNSSNYLRYEIYKSASSTERWGSVDSARRSSTTADTNQGIYDSVTTQSYTYRAAVLPGQITPAAGDYSDTIRIDVAF
;
A
#
# COMPACT_ATOMS: atom_id res chain seq x y z
N MET A 1 -4.74 -11.26 -0.96
CA MET A 1 -5.06 -9.85 -1.25
C MET A 1 -3.78 -9.10 -1.60
N GLY A 2 -3.79 -8.40 -2.73
CA GLY A 2 -2.68 -7.58 -3.21
C GLY A 2 -3.04 -6.11 -3.30
N LEU A 3 -2.01 -5.26 -3.25
CA LEU A 3 -2.09 -3.83 -3.49
C LEU A 3 -1.19 -3.48 -4.67
N ASN A 4 -1.72 -2.85 -5.73
CA ASN A 4 -0.89 -2.38 -6.83
C ASN A 4 0.00 -1.19 -6.41
N ASP A 5 0.80 -0.67 -7.34
CA ASP A 5 1.76 0.41 -7.05
C ASP A 5 1.18 1.82 -7.15
N GLY A 6 -0.14 1.93 -7.31
CA GLY A 6 -0.85 3.20 -7.46
C GLY A 6 -0.96 3.67 -8.91
N ASN A 7 -1.62 4.82 -9.12
CA ASN A 7 -1.85 5.40 -10.45
C ASN A 7 -0.64 6.21 -10.95
N ASN A 8 0.27 6.57 -10.04
CA ASN A 8 1.38 7.48 -10.32
C ASN A 8 2.76 6.82 -10.08
N ALA A 9 2.80 5.49 -10.08
CA ALA A 9 4.00 4.70 -9.83
C ALA A 9 5.17 5.06 -10.75
N ASP A 10 6.39 4.82 -10.28
CA ASP A 10 7.62 4.77 -11.08
C ASP A 10 8.18 3.36 -11.04
N GLY A 11 7.89 2.55 -12.06
CA GLY A 11 8.11 1.11 -11.96
C GLY A 11 7.35 0.52 -10.77
N THR A 12 8.07 0.02 -9.77
CA THR A 12 7.50 -0.54 -8.54
C THR A 12 7.41 0.46 -7.38
N VAL A 13 7.88 1.70 -7.55
CA VAL A 13 7.89 2.70 -6.49
C VAL A 13 6.58 3.46 -6.48
N ARG A 14 5.83 3.40 -5.37
CA ARG A 14 4.59 4.18 -5.22
C ARG A 14 4.90 5.66 -5.06
N ARG A 15 4.12 6.51 -5.73
CA ARG A 15 4.26 7.96 -5.64
C ARG A 15 2.91 8.62 -5.57
N MET A 16 2.75 9.60 -4.69
CA MET A 16 1.63 10.52 -4.75
C MET A 16 1.99 11.69 -5.65
N ARG A 17 1.05 12.16 -6.47
CA ARG A 17 1.22 13.32 -7.35
C ARG A 17 0.61 14.55 -6.68
N LYS A 18 1.29 15.69 -6.77
CA LYS A 18 0.75 16.95 -6.25
C LYS A 18 -0.54 17.31 -7.00
N ILE A 19 -1.59 17.71 -6.29
CA ILE A 19 -2.93 17.93 -6.88
C ILE A 19 -2.93 19.11 -7.87
N ASP A 20 -2.13 20.14 -7.61
CA ASP A 20 -2.08 21.38 -8.40
C ASP A 20 -0.91 21.41 -9.42
N ASN A 21 -0.05 20.39 -9.43
CA ASN A 21 1.12 20.34 -10.32
C ASN A 21 1.42 18.91 -10.75
N SER A 22 1.48 18.75 -12.06
CA SER A 22 1.66 17.49 -12.74
C SER A 22 3.03 16.81 -12.52
N SER A 23 4.07 17.53 -12.10
CA SER A 23 5.45 17.02 -12.10
C SER A 23 6.08 16.85 -10.72
N ASN A 24 5.36 17.20 -9.65
CA ASN A 24 5.83 17.00 -8.28
C ASN A 24 5.28 15.69 -7.72
N TYR A 25 6.18 14.86 -7.21
CA TYR A 25 5.85 13.54 -6.68
C TYR A 25 6.42 13.32 -5.28
N LEU A 26 5.64 12.64 -4.45
CA LEU A 26 6.02 12.21 -3.10
C LEU A 26 6.10 10.69 -3.05
N ARG A 27 7.29 10.13 -2.90
CA ARG A 27 7.49 8.68 -2.80
C ARG A 27 7.04 8.17 -1.44
N TYR A 28 6.30 7.06 -1.43
CA TYR A 28 5.76 6.47 -0.21
C TYR A 28 5.71 4.94 -0.33
N GLU A 29 5.36 4.29 0.77
CA GLU A 29 5.15 2.85 0.81
C GLU A 29 4.03 2.45 1.78
N ILE A 30 3.40 1.30 1.53
CA ILE A 30 2.48 0.64 2.46
C ILE A 30 3.11 -0.69 2.90
N TYR A 31 3.29 -0.79 4.21
CA TYR A 31 3.84 -1.96 4.88
C TYR A 31 2.75 -2.80 5.52
N LYS A 32 3.00 -4.11 5.60
CA LYS A 32 2.15 -5.06 6.33
C LYS A 32 2.18 -4.71 7.82
N SER A 33 1.05 -4.80 8.52
CA SER A 33 0.91 -4.51 9.96
C SER A 33 1.39 -3.09 10.36
N ALA A 34 1.28 -2.76 11.65
CA ALA A 34 1.65 -1.43 12.15
C ALA A 34 3.18 -1.22 12.26
N SER A 35 3.94 -2.30 12.49
CA SER A 35 5.38 -2.23 12.81
C SER A 35 6.28 -2.87 11.76
N SER A 36 5.77 -3.69 10.83
CA SER A 36 6.64 -4.36 9.85
C SER A 36 7.34 -3.39 8.90
N THR A 37 8.45 -3.84 8.33
CA THR A 37 9.11 -3.23 7.17
C THR A 37 8.82 -3.99 5.88
N GLU A 38 8.02 -5.06 5.94
CA GLU A 38 7.61 -5.80 4.75
C GLU A 38 6.60 -5.01 3.93
N ARG A 39 6.89 -4.84 2.63
CA ARG A 39 5.95 -4.23 1.67
C ARG A 39 4.68 -5.04 1.54
N TRP A 40 3.53 -4.38 1.51
CA TRP A 40 2.29 -4.95 1.00
C TRP A 40 2.13 -4.58 -0.48
N GLY A 41 2.31 -5.55 -1.37
CA GLY A 41 2.30 -5.40 -2.82
C GLY A 41 1.34 -6.35 -3.53
N SER A 42 1.42 -6.39 -4.86
CA SER A 42 0.52 -7.15 -5.73
C SER A 42 1.08 -8.51 -6.19
N VAL A 43 2.34 -8.82 -5.93
CA VAL A 43 3.01 -10.04 -6.41
C VAL A 43 3.72 -10.78 -5.28
N ASP A 44 3.92 -12.09 -5.48
CA ASP A 44 4.71 -12.97 -4.63
C ASP A 44 4.43 -12.82 -3.11
N SER A 45 5.49 -12.82 -2.30
CA SER A 45 5.45 -12.67 -0.85
C SER A 45 5.01 -11.28 -0.38
N ALA A 46 4.89 -10.30 -1.28
CA ALA A 46 4.36 -8.99 -0.93
C ALA A 46 2.84 -8.99 -0.78
N ARG A 47 2.14 -9.98 -1.35
CA ARG A 47 0.69 -10.18 -1.13
C ARG A 47 0.43 -10.65 0.31
N ARG A 48 -0.79 -10.43 0.82
CA ARG A 48 -1.23 -10.98 2.12
C ARG A 48 -2.23 -12.12 1.94
N SER A 49 -1.98 -13.25 2.60
CA SER A 49 -2.84 -14.43 2.61
C SER A 49 -3.89 -14.32 3.71
N SER A 50 -5.05 -14.95 3.52
CA SER A 50 -6.08 -15.16 4.56
C SER A 50 -5.57 -15.87 5.80
N THR A 51 -4.55 -16.71 5.65
CA THR A 51 -3.87 -17.39 6.76
C THR A 51 -2.99 -16.45 7.59
N THR A 52 -2.81 -15.20 7.15
CA THR A 52 -1.95 -14.18 7.78
C THR A 52 -2.70 -12.89 8.09
N ALA A 53 -4.04 -12.95 8.14
CA ALA A 53 -4.86 -11.84 8.60
C ALA A 53 -4.56 -11.50 10.06
N ASP A 54 -4.66 -10.23 10.43
CA ASP A 54 -4.35 -9.77 11.79
C ASP A 54 -5.49 -10.12 12.77
N THR A 55 -6.71 -10.32 12.27
CA THR A 55 -7.85 -10.87 13.04
C THR A 55 -8.55 -11.97 12.25
N ASN A 56 -9.09 -12.96 12.97
CA ASN A 56 -9.90 -14.05 12.39
C ASN A 56 -9.21 -14.83 11.25
N GLN A 57 -7.88 -15.00 11.34
CA GLN A 57 -7.09 -15.66 10.30
C GLN A 57 -7.63 -17.06 9.96
N GLY A 58 -7.69 -17.38 8.67
CA GLY A 58 -8.09 -18.69 8.19
C GLY A 58 -9.55 -19.07 8.44
N ILE A 59 -10.43 -18.13 8.83
CA ILE A 59 -11.87 -18.38 8.95
C ILE A 59 -12.55 -18.08 7.61
N TYR A 60 -13.17 -19.10 7.00
CA TYR A 60 -13.73 -19.07 5.63
C TYR A 60 -15.25 -19.29 5.62
N ASP A 61 -15.97 -18.79 6.62
CA ASP A 61 -17.41 -19.01 6.81
C ASP A 61 -18.30 -18.01 6.08
N SER A 62 -17.72 -17.05 5.35
CA SER A 62 -18.42 -15.94 4.68
C SER A 62 -19.21 -15.00 5.61
N VAL A 63 -18.99 -15.09 6.92
CA VAL A 63 -19.66 -14.28 7.95
C VAL A 63 -18.64 -13.50 8.77
N THR A 64 -17.53 -14.15 9.12
CA THR A 64 -16.49 -13.60 9.97
C THR A 64 -15.49 -12.79 9.13
N THR A 65 -15.46 -11.47 9.36
CA THR A 65 -14.52 -10.56 8.69
C THR A 65 -13.08 -10.81 9.14
N GLN A 66 -12.18 -10.94 8.17
CA GLN A 66 -10.73 -10.90 8.37
C GLN A 66 -10.21 -9.48 8.20
N SER A 67 -9.47 -8.95 9.17
CA SER A 67 -8.89 -7.61 9.11
C SER A 67 -7.38 -7.64 8.89
N TYR A 68 -6.88 -6.61 8.21
CA TYR A 68 -5.46 -6.45 7.87
C TYR A 68 -5.03 -5.03 8.21
N THR A 69 -4.30 -4.88 9.31
CA THR A 69 -3.65 -3.64 9.71
C THR A 69 -2.48 -3.35 8.77
N TYR A 70 -2.24 -2.08 8.51
CA TYR A 70 -1.13 -1.60 7.69
C TYR A 70 -0.56 -0.30 8.23
N ARG A 71 0.66 0.03 7.79
CA ARG A 71 1.27 1.34 7.99
C ARG A 71 1.66 1.93 6.64
N ALA A 72 1.21 3.14 6.35
CA ALA A 72 1.75 3.93 5.25
C ALA A 72 2.87 4.85 5.76
N ALA A 73 3.94 5.01 4.99
CA ALA A 73 5.00 5.96 5.33
C ALA A 73 5.57 6.63 4.07
N VAL A 74 5.94 7.91 4.21
CA VAL A 74 6.74 8.62 3.20
C VAL A 74 8.17 8.09 3.24
N LEU A 75 8.76 7.81 2.08
CA LEU A 75 10.12 7.29 2.00
C LEU A 75 11.17 8.39 2.26
N PRO A 76 12.25 8.11 3.02
CA PRO A 76 13.33 9.07 3.21
C PRO A 76 14.20 9.21 1.94
N GLY A 77 15.12 10.17 1.93
CA GLY A 77 16.13 10.31 0.86
C GLY A 77 15.57 10.77 -0.49
N GLN A 78 14.39 11.40 -0.52
CA GLN A 78 13.91 12.18 -1.66
C GLN A 78 14.28 13.66 -1.50
N ILE A 79 14.37 14.37 -2.62
CA ILE A 79 14.41 15.84 -2.61
C ILE A 79 13.19 16.34 -1.85
N THR A 80 13.37 17.34 -0.99
CA THR A 80 12.29 17.93 -0.20
C THR A 80 11.13 18.30 -1.14
N PRO A 81 9.96 17.65 -0.99
CA PRO A 81 8.81 17.91 -1.84
C PRO A 81 8.34 19.36 -1.67
N ALA A 82 7.86 19.97 -2.74
CA ALA A 82 7.21 21.28 -2.66
C ALA A 82 5.98 21.21 -1.76
N ALA A 83 5.71 22.26 -0.99
CA ALA A 83 4.55 22.33 -0.11
C ALA A 83 3.23 22.22 -0.91
N GLY A 84 2.27 21.48 -0.34
CA GLY A 84 0.93 21.30 -0.89
C GLY A 84 0.42 19.86 -0.73
N ASP A 85 -0.75 19.60 -1.29
CA ASP A 85 -1.42 18.30 -1.17
C ASP A 85 -1.00 17.35 -2.29
N TYR A 86 -0.77 16.10 -1.91
CA TYR A 86 -0.39 15.02 -2.81
C TYR A 86 -1.40 13.87 -2.68
N SER A 87 -1.79 13.27 -3.79
CA SER A 87 -2.72 12.13 -3.81
C SER A 87 -2.25 11.01 -4.72
N ASP A 88 -2.65 9.78 -4.39
CA ASP A 88 -2.55 8.61 -5.26
C ASP A 88 -3.78 7.72 -5.06
N THR A 89 -4.04 6.82 -6.00
CA THR A 89 -5.11 5.82 -5.89
C THR A 89 -4.51 4.43 -6.06
N ILE A 90 -4.61 3.62 -5.01
CA ILE A 90 -4.19 2.21 -5.02
C ILE A 90 -5.41 1.33 -5.26
N ARG A 91 -5.27 0.37 -6.16
CA ARG A 91 -6.25 -0.70 -6.36
C ARG A 91 -5.90 -1.89 -5.47
N ILE A 92 -6.91 -2.39 -4.78
CA ILE A 92 -6.87 -3.65 -4.04
C ILE A 92 -7.38 -4.76 -4.94
N ASP A 93 -6.64 -5.86 -5.02
CA ASP A 93 -7.08 -7.07 -5.69
C ASP A 93 -7.23 -8.23 -4.69
N VAL A 94 -8.26 -9.05 -4.89
CA VAL A 94 -8.56 -10.23 -4.10
C VAL A 94 -8.51 -11.43 -5.04
N ALA A 95 -7.69 -12.42 -4.70
CA ALA A 95 -7.57 -13.68 -5.42
C ALA A 95 -8.11 -14.81 -4.53
N PHE A 96 -8.77 -15.79 -5.16
CA PHE A 96 -9.40 -16.94 -4.52
C PHE A 96 -8.64 -18.22 -4.86
#